data_AF-A0A1B8S199-F1
#
_entry.id   AF-A0A1B8S199-F1
#
_cell.length_a   1.000
_cell.length_b   1.000
_cell.length_c   1.000
_cell.angle_alpha   90.00
_cell.angle_beta   90.00
_cell.angle_gamma   90.00
#
_symmetry.space_group_name_H-M   'P 1'
#
loop_
_entity.id
_entity.type
_entity.pdbx_description
1 polymer ?
#
loop_
_entity_poly.entity_id
_entity_poly.type
_entity_poly.pdbx_seq_one_letter_code
_entity_poly.pdbx_strand_id
1 'polypeptide(L)' 'MKKLVIAAALTAAASTATAGNLSEPVVEPPVIVEEAQGSSSGILLPLLLLVLVGAAVASN' A
#
# COMPACT_ATOMS: atom_id res chain seq x y z
N MET A 1 7.43 -23.25 -56.17
CA MET A 1 8.38 -22.69 -55.18
C MET A 1 8.00 -21.31 -54.65
N LYS A 2 7.33 -20.44 -55.43
CA LYS A 2 6.89 -19.10 -54.97
C LYS A 2 5.84 -19.12 -53.84
N LYS A 3 4.94 -20.11 -53.84
CA LYS A 3 3.82 -20.23 -52.89
C LYS A 3 4.29 -20.53 -51.45
N LEU A 4 5.37 -21.28 -51.29
CA LEU A 4 5.93 -21.61 -49.97
C LEU A 4 6.66 -20.42 -49.34
N VAL A 5 7.32 -19.61 -50.18
CA VAL A 5 7.98 -18.38 -49.72
C VAL A 5 6.95 -17.39 -49.18
N ILE A 6 5.81 -17.23 -49.86
CA ILE A 6 4.72 -16.35 -49.39
C ILE A 6 4.08 -16.90 -48.11
N ALA A 7 3.86 -18.22 -48.04
CA ALA A 7 3.33 -18.86 -46.82
C ALA A 7 4.27 -18.67 -45.62
N ALA A 8 5.57 -18.90 -45.81
CA ALA A 8 6.58 -18.71 -44.76
C ALA A 8 6.68 -17.24 -44.31
N ALA A 9 6.64 -16.30 -45.25
CA ALA A 9 6.64 -14.87 -44.94
C ALA A 9 5.41 -14.45 -44.12
N LEU A 10 4.23 -14.98 -44.46
CA LEU A 10 2.98 -14.68 -43.74
C LEU A 10 2.99 -15.28 -42.33
N THR A 11 3.47 -16.52 -42.16
CA THR A 11 3.58 -17.17 -40.84
C THR A 11 4.59 -16.45 -39.95
N ALA A 12 5.74 -16.04 -40.49
CA ALA A 12 6.74 -15.28 -39.75
C ALA A 12 6.19 -13.91 -39.30
N ALA A 13 5.44 -13.21 -40.16
CA ALA A 13 4.82 -11.93 -39.83
C ALA A 13 3.69 -12.06 -38.78
N ALA A 14 2.93 -13.16 -38.80
CA ALA A 14 1.83 -13.40 -37.87
C ALA A 14 2.28 -13.86 -36.47
N SER A 15 3.56 -14.22 -36.29
CA SER A 15 4.07 -14.82 -35.04
C SER A 15 4.16 -13.84 -33.86
N THR A 16 3.80 -12.56 -34.01
CA THR A 16 3.92 -11.53 -32.96
C THR A 16 2.66 -11.31 -32.13
N ALA A 17 1.60 -12.12 -32.28
CA ALA A 17 0.43 -12.05 -31.42
C ALA A 17 0.65 -12.86 -30.13
N THR A 18 1.39 -12.30 -29.17
CA THR A 18 1.50 -12.85 -27.81
C THR A 18 0.40 -12.24 -26.94
N ALA A 19 -0.49 -13.07 -26.40
CA ALA A 19 -1.29 -12.68 -25.25
C ALA A 19 -0.29 -12.53 -24.09
N GLY A 20 0.02 -11.30 -23.72
CA GLY A 20 0.84 -11.04 -22.53
C GLY A 20 0.27 -11.79 -21.34
N ASN A 21 1.15 -12.25 -20.44
CA ASN A 21 0.72 -12.71 -19.13
C ASN A 21 -0.12 -11.59 -18.48
N LEU A 22 -1.15 -11.98 -17.71
CA LEU A 22 -1.84 -11.02 -16.85
C LEU A 22 -0.78 -10.44 -15.93
N SER A 23 -0.42 -9.16 -16.16
CA SER A 23 0.42 -8.41 -15.24
C SER A 23 -0.05 -8.78 -13.84
N GLU A 24 0.88 -9.27 -13.02
CA GLU A 24 0.59 -9.58 -11.64
C GLU A 24 -0.18 -8.37 -11.09
N PRO A 25 -1.41 -8.56 -10.59
CA PRO A 25 -2.17 -7.45 -10.07
C PRO A 25 -1.28 -6.82 -9.02
N VAL A 26 -0.91 -5.56 -9.25
CA VAL A 26 -0.18 -4.78 -8.28
C VAL A 26 -1.14 -4.67 -7.10
N VAL A 27 -0.98 -5.59 -6.15
CA VAL A 27 -1.53 -5.43 -4.83
C VAL A 27 -0.80 -4.23 -4.30
N GLU A 28 -1.42 -3.05 -4.42
CA GLU A 28 -0.94 -1.87 -3.72
C GLU A 28 -0.63 -2.35 -2.31
N PRO A 29 0.64 -2.18 -1.83
CA PRO A 29 0.91 -2.49 -0.44
C PRO A 29 -0.18 -1.75 0.33
N PRO A 30 -0.93 -2.45 1.20
CA PRO A 30 -2.04 -1.81 1.91
C PRO A 30 -1.49 -0.51 2.42
N VAL A 31 -2.04 0.61 1.93
CA VAL A 31 -1.60 1.92 2.36
C VAL A 31 -1.73 1.81 3.87
N ILE A 32 -0.59 1.79 4.55
CA ILE A 32 -0.57 1.94 5.99
C ILE A 32 -1.01 3.38 6.15
N VAL A 33 -2.33 3.58 6.09
CA VAL A 33 -2.95 4.79 6.56
C VAL A 33 -2.50 4.78 7.99
N GLU A 34 -1.51 5.60 8.31
CA GLU A 34 -1.16 5.88 9.68
C GLU A 34 -2.46 6.35 10.30
N GLU A 35 -3.13 5.43 11.00
CA GLU A 35 -4.31 5.72 11.79
C GLU A 35 -3.84 6.84 12.69
N ALA A 36 -4.30 8.07 12.42
CA ALA A 36 -3.86 9.24 13.16
C ALA A 36 -4.08 8.91 14.64
N GLN A 37 -2.99 8.58 15.34
CA GLN A 37 -3.00 8.27 16.75
C GLN A 37 -3.55 9.53 17.39
N GLY A 38 -4.81 9.46 17.82
CA GLY A 38 -5.59 10.64 18.13
C GLY A 38 -4.81 11.56 19.08
N SER A 39 -4.78 12.85 18.77
CA SER A 39 -4.11 13.90 19.56
C SER A 39 -4.58 13.94 21.03
N SER A 40 -5.62 13.18 21.37
CA SER A 40 -6.21 13.02 22.69
C SER A 40 -5.36 12.19 23.67
N SER A 41 -4.39 11.39 23.20
CA SER A 41 -3.50 10.63 24.10
C SER A 41 -2.65 11.53 25.01
N GLY A 42 -2.45 12.79 24.63
CA GLY A 42 -1.69 13.77 25.41
C GLY A 42 -2.38 14.30 26.68
N ILE A 43 -3.69 14.09 26.86
CA ILE A 43 -4.44 14.63 28.01
C ILE A 43 -4.21 13.85 29.31
N LEU A 44 -3.83 12.56 29.21
CA LEU A 44 -3.64 11.71 30.39
C LEU A 44 -2.49 12.19 31.28
N LEU A 45 -1.41 12.71 30.67
CA LEU A 45 -0.25 13.19 31.42
C LEU A 45 -0.57 14.45 32.25
N PRO A 46 -1.18 15.52 31.69
CA PRO A 46 -1.68 16.67 32.47
C PRO A 46 -2.66 16.29 33.58
N LEU A 47 -3.60 15.37 33.31
CA LEU A 47 -4.59 14.95 34.30
C LEU A 47 -3.94 14.19 35.47
N LEU A 48 -2.99 13.29 35.18
CA LEU A 48 -2.23 12.60 36.21
C LEU A 48 -1.43 13.59 37.07
N LEU A 49 -0.81 14.59 36.43
CA LEU A 49 -0.04 15.63 37.12
C LEU A 49 -0.93 16.47 38.04
N LEU A 50 -2.13 16.85 37.58
CA LEU A 50 -3.13 17.54 38.41
C LEU A 50 -3.55 16.72 39.63
N VAL A 51 -3.80 15.42 39.46
CA VAL A 51 -4.13 14.51 40.57
C VAL A 51 -3.00 14.43 41.58
N LEU A 52 -1.75 14.29 41.12
CA LEU A 52 -0.58 14.22 42.00
C LEU A 52 -0.37 15.52 42.79
N VAL A 53 -0.53 16.69 42.15
CA VAL A 53 -0.44 17.99 42.83
C VAL A 53 -1.57 18.15 43.84
N GLY A 54 -2.81 17.82 43.47
CA GLY A 54 -3.95 17.86 44.37
C GLY A 54 -3.76 16.95 45.60
N ALA A 55 -3.25 15.74 45.39
CA ALA A 55 -2.94 14.80 46.47
C ALA A 55 -1.83 15.33 47.40
N ALA A 56 -0.76 15.89 46.85
CA ALA A 56 0.34 16.45 47.62
C ALA A 56 -0.11 17.63 48.51
N VAL A 57 -0.96 18.51 47.97
CA VAL A 57 -1.55 19.63 48.72
C VAL A 57 -2.53 19.13 49.80
N ALA A 58 -3.34 18.12 49.51
CA ALA A 58 -4.28 17.55 50.47
C ALA A 58 -3.60 16.74 51.59
N SER A 59 -2.36 16.29 51.39
CA SER A 59 -1.58 15.51 52.35
C SER A 59 -0.68 16.33 53.29
N ASN A 60 -0.73 17.67 53.20
CA ASN A 60 0.00 18.61 54.06
C ASN A 60 -0.93 19.28 55.08
#